data_AF-A0A078MJ49-F1
#
_entry.id   AF-A0A078MJ49-F1
#
_cell.length_a   1.000
_cell.length_b   1.000
_cell.length_c   1.000
_cell.angle_alpha   90.00
_cell.angle_beta   90.00
_cell.angle_gamma   90.00
#
_symmetry.space_group_name_H-M   'P 1'
#
loop_
_entity.id
_entity.type
_entity.pdbx_description
1 polymer ?
#
loop_
_entity_poly.entity_id
_entity_poly.type
_entity_poly.pdbx_seq_one_letter_code
_entity_poly.pdbx_strand_id
1 'polypeptide(L)'
;MIALRMLRRAAVAALAAGALVSTVSADTIYVDGAVLKPGEYQWQPGARLHDAVVAGQVSAQAWPLGAALLRQSAIEPQQRLKAGVLYELRANKLHARAENNPELQQLLERMESFVERLPVTGRVVAQLDPFQLLIASNNDLLEAGDELVYPRRPSTIRVLGAVASDCQLAFDAALRLKDYLRQCPAHPAADRNAVHVIQPDGTRERIGIAHWNEQQATLAVGAVIYVPVNPAALSPEARELNEDMAALLATQYSLGGRYSE
;
A
#
# COMPACT_ATOMS: atom_id res chain seq x y z
N MET A 1 -55.89 24.27 57.29
CA MET A 1 -54.79 25.16 56.86
C MET A 1 -53.90 24.40 55.87
N ILE A 2 -54.14 24.65 54.59
CA ILE A 2 -53.22 24.67 53.44
C ILE A 2 -52.12 23.59 53.38
N ALA A 3 -52.36 22.57 52.55
CA ALA A 3 -51.37 21.61 52.06
C ALA A 3 -50.56 22.22 50.90
N LEU A 4 -49.25 21.99 50.92
CA LEU A 4 -48.25 22.57 50.03
C LEU A 4 -48.11 21.75 48.73
N ARG A 5 -47.96 22.49 47.63
CA ARG A 5 -47.75 22.07 46.23
C ARG A 5 -46.49 21.21 46.03
N MET A 6 -46.46 20.37 44.99
CA MET A 6 -45.70 20.64 43.75
C MET A 6 -45.80 19.50 42.72
N LEU A 7 -46.34 19.85 41.53
CA LEU A 7 -46.18 19.12 40.27
C LEU A 7 -44.69 19.11 39.85
N ARG A 8 -44.21 17.99 39.29
CA ARG A 8 -43.17 18.02 38.24
C ARG A 8 -43.51 17.05 37.11
N ARG A 9 -43.39 17.60 35.90
CA ARG A 9 -43.82 17.10 34.60
C ARG A 9 -42.90 15.99 34.11
N ALA A 10 -43.48 14.96 33.49
CA ALA A 10 -42.77 13.99 32.67
C ALA A 10 -42.32 14.67 31.36
N ALA A 11 -41.04 14.51 31.02
CA ALA A 11 -40.47 14.92 29.73
C ALA A 11 -40.07 13.66 28.96
N VAL A 12 -40.68 13.51 27.78
CA VAL A 12 -40.33 12.54 26.74
C VAL A 12 -39.06 13.03 26.06
N ALA A 13 -38.04 12.18 25.94
CA ALA A 13 -36.88 12.43 25.10
C ALA A 13 -36.75 11.28 24.10
N ALA A 14 -37.12 11.56 22.85
CA ALA A 14 -36.85 10.70 21.70
C ALA A 14 -35.38 10.86 21.31
N LEU A 15 -34.61 9.78 21.36
CA LEU A 15 -33.28 9.69 20.76
C LEU A 15 -33.40 8.93 19.44
N ALA A 16 -33.42 9.67 18.34
CA ALA A 16 -33.12 9.15 17.02
C ALA A 16 -31.65 9.49 16.72
N ALA A 17 -30.76 8.51 16.92
CA ALA A 17 -29.39 8.58 16.41
C ALA A 17 -29.31 7.67 15.19
N GLY A 18 -29.52 8.25 14.00
CA GLY A 18 -29.26 7.59 12.74
C GLY A 18 -27.77 7.42 12.54
N ALA A 19 -27.28 6.19 12.68
CA ALA A 19 -25.96 5.81 12.18
C ALA A 19 -26.08 5.64 10.66
N LEU A 20 -25.39 6.49 9.89
CA LEU A 20 -25.14 6.25 8.48
C LEU A 20 -24.13 5.09 8.38
N VAL A 21 -24.65 3.87 8.34
CA VAL A 21 -23.92 2.72 7.84
C VAL A 21 -23.98 2.84 6.32
N SER A 22 -22.88 3.28 5.70
CA SER A 22 -22.72 3.13 4.25
C SER A 22 -22.53 1.64 3.97
N THR A 23 -23.63 0.94 3.72
CA THR A 23 -23.58 -0.41 3.15
C THR A 23 -23.13 -0.25 1.71
N VAL A 24 -21.86 -0.54 1.42
CA VAL A 24 -21.42 -0.78 0.04
C VAL A 24 -22.30 -1.92 -0.49
N SER A 25 -23.25 -1.59 -1.36
CA SER A 25 -24.13 -2.59 -1.96
C SER A 25 -23.29 -3.52 -2.83
N ALA A 26 -23.52 -4.82 -2.70
CA ALA A 26 -22.85 -5.89 -3.47
C ALA A 26 -23.09 -5.83 -4.99
N ASP A 27 -23.71 -4.77 -5.49
CA ASP A 27 -24.02 -4.52 -6.90
C ASP A 27 -23.40 -3.19 -7.38
N THR A 28 -22.36 -2.70 -6.72
CA THR A 28 -21.69 -1.45 -7.09
C THR A 28 -20.19 -1.60 -7.22
N ILE A 29 -19.59 -0.73 -8.01
CA ILE A 29 -18.16 -0.43 -8.00
C ILE A 29 -17.98 1.03 -7.62
N TYR A 30 -16.79 1.40 -7.16
CA TYR A 30 -16.45 2.78 -6.84
C TYR A 30 -15.26 3.26 -7.67
N VAL A 31 -15.32 4.49 -8.17
CA VAL A 31 -14.20 5.12 -8.90
C VAL A 31 -13.88 6.46 -8.26
N ASP A 32 -12.60 6.69 -7.94
CA ASP A 32 -12.16 7.89 -7.22
C ASP A 32 -10.79 8.42 -7.70
N GLY A 33 -10.43 9.61 -7.22
CA GLY A 33 -9.15 10.27 -7.46
C GLY A 33 -9.22 11.28 -8.62
N ALA A 34 -8.21 11.26 -9.49
CA ALA A 34 -8.08 12.13 -10.65
C ALA A 34 -8.98 11.69 -11.81
N VAL A 35 -10.29 11.70 -11.56
CA VAL A 35 -11.34 11.33 -12.52
C VAL A 35 -12.34 12.48 -12.64
N LEU A 36 -13.03 12.62 -13.78
CA LEU A 36 -14.01 13.70 -13.97
C LEU A 36 -15.35 13.40 -13.28
N LYS A 37 -15.65 12.12 -13.06
CA LYS A 37 -16.88 11.65 -12.41
C LYS A 37 -16.55 10.65 -11.30
N PRO A 38 -16.10 11.11 -10.12
CA PRO A 38 -15.95 10.22 -8.97
C PRO A 38 -17.33 9.78 -8.46
N GLY A 39 -17.42 8.54 -7.97
CA GLY A 39 -18.66 8.03 -7.39
C GLY A 39 -18.86 6.52 -7.53
N GLU A 40 -20.02 6.09 -7.06
CA GLU A 40 -20.49 4.72 -7.18
C GLU A 40 -21.19 4.49 -8.52
N TYR A 41 -20.94 3.34 -9.13
CA TYR A 41 -21.57 2.91 -10.38
C TYR A 41 -22.17 1.53 -10.20
N GLN A 42 -23.29 1.29 -10.90
CA GLN A 42 -23.92 -0.03 -10.89
C GLN A 42 -23.01 -1.05 -11.56
N TRP A 43 -22.75 -2.14 -10.87
CA TRP A 43 -22.06 -3.31 -11.37
C TRP A 43 -23.06 -4.25 -12.07
N GLN A 44 -22.59 -4.94 -13.10
CA GLN A 44 -23.34 -5.99 -13.78
C GLN A 44 -22.41 -7.19 -13.99
N PRO A 45 -22.91 -8.43 -13.91
CA PRO A 45 -22.13 -9.61 -14.25
C PRO A 45 -21.52 -9.50 -15.65
N GLY A 46 -20.22 -9.71 -15.76
CA GLY A 46 -19.48 -9.60 -17.02
C GLY A 46 -18.88 -8.23 -17.31
N ALA A 47 -19.15 -7.21 -16.47
CA ALA A 47 -18.46 -5.92 -16.53
C ALA A 47 -16.95 -6.10 -16.34
N ARG A 48 -16.16 -5.27 -17.01
CA ARG A 48 -14.70 -5.31 -17.02
C ARG A 48 -14.10 -3.98 -16.56
N LEU A 49 -12.82 -3.99 -16.21
CA LEU A 49 -12.12 -2.79 -15.73
C LEU A 49 -12.31 -1.57 -16.64
N HIS A 50 -12.31 -1.76 -17.97
CA HIS A 50 -12.53 -0.67 -18.91
C HIS A 50 -13.91 0.02 -18.74
N ASP A 51 -14.94 -0.70 -18.32
CA ASP A 51 -16.29 -0.14 -18.12
C ASP A 51 -16.26 0.88 -16.97
N ALA A 52 -15.56 0.55 -15.88
CA ALA A 52 -15.32 1.45 -14.75
C ALA A 52 -14.53 2.69 -15.17
N VAL A 53 -13.48 2.50 -15.97
CA VAL A 53 -12.62 3.59 -16.47
C VAL A 53 -13.40 4.58 -17.33
N VAL A 54 -14.25 4.07 -18.23
CA VAL A 54 -15.12 4.89 -19.08
C VAL A 54 -16.17 5.62 -18.25
N ALA A 55 -16.78 4.94 -17.28
CA ALA A 55 -17.80 5.52 -16.40
C ALA A 55 -17.23 6.68 -15.56
N GLY A 56 -16.08 6.46 -14.92
CA GLY A 56 -15.39 7.46 -14.10
C GLY A 56 -14.78 8.62 -14.90
N GLN A 57 -14.55 8.45 -16.21
CA GLN A 57 -13.88 9.41 -17.08
C GLN A 57 -12.51 9.83 -16.52
N VAL A 58 -11.54 8.90 -16.56
CA VAL A 58 -10.17 9.13 -16.09
C VAL A 58 -9.60 10.41 -16.70
N SER A 59 -9.14 11.33 -15.85
CA SER A 59 -8.66 12.64 -16.26
C SER A 59 -7.27 12.56 -16.89
N ALA A 60 -6.92 13.50 -17.76
CA ALA A 60 -5.55 13.67 -18.25
C ALA A 60 -4.53 14.00 -17.14
N GLN A 61 -5.00 14.43 -15.96
CA GLN A 61 -4.16 14.68 -14.79
C GLN A 61 -3.92 13.42 -13.94
N ALA A 62 -4.58 12.31 -14.26
CA ALA A 62 -4.37 11.04 -13.60
C ALA A 62 -2.98 10.47 -13.92
N TRP A 63 -2.48 9.65 -13.01
CA TRP A 63 -1.29 8.84 -13.20
C TRP A 63 -1.68 7.36 -13.24
N PRO A 64 -2.02 6.81 -14.42
CA PRO A 64 -2.58 5.46 -14.53
C PRO A 64 -1.65 4.36 -14.01
N LEU A 65 -0.33 4.53 -14.14
CA LEU A 65 0.63 3.57 -13.58
C LEU A 65 0.51 3.47 -12.04
N GLY A 66 0.15 4.55 -11.36
CA GLY A 66 -0.07 4.54 -9.91
C GLY A 66 -1.49 4.15 -9.50
N ALA A 67 -2.37 3.85 -10.45
CA ALA A 67 -3.75 3.51 -10.13
C ALA A 67 -3.82 2.19 -9.33
N ALA A 68 -4.85 2.08 -8.51
CA ALA A 68 -5.04 0.95 -7.62
C ALA A 68 -6.41 0.33 -7.84
N LEU A 69 -6.42 -1.00 -7.98
CA LEU A 69 -7.62 -1.82 -7.92
C LEU A 69 -7.71 -2.44 -6.53
N LEU A 70 -8.76 -2.12 -5.80
CA LEU A 70 -9.04 -2.62 -4.46
C LEU A 70 -10.18 -3.62 -4.55
N ARG A 71 -9.96 -4.84 -4.06
CA ARG A 71 -10.92 -5.94 -4.13
C ARG A 71 -11.23 -6.48 -2.76
N GLN A 72 -12.51 -6.71 -2.51
CA GLN A 72 -12.96 -7.39 -1.29
C GLN A 72 -12.37 -8.81 -1.18
N SER A 73 -12.25 -9.53 -2.31
CA SER A 73 -11.66 -10.87 -2.37
C SER A 73 -10.18 -10.91 -1.96
N ALA A 74 -9.46 -9.79 -2.09
CA ALA A 74 -8.05 -9.68 -1.75
C ALA A 74 -7.78 -9.22 -0.31
N ILE A 75 -8.82 -8.82 0.45
CA ILE A 75 -8.70 -8.38 1.84
C ILE A 75 -8.10 -9.48 2.72
N GLU A 76 -8.68 -10.68 2.70
CA GLU A 76 -8.22 -11.78 3.54
C GLU A 76 -6.78 -12.24 3.18
N PRO A 77 -6.42 -12.45 1.89
CA PRO A 77 -5.03 -12.69 1.51
C PRO A 77 -4.05 -11.62 2.00
N GLN A 78 -4.40 -10.33 1.87
CA GLN A 78 -3.54 -9.24 2.34
C GLN A 78 -3.43 -9.21 3.87
N GLN A 79 -4.50 -9.51 4.61
CA GLN A 79 -4.47 -9.65 6.07
C GLN A 79 -3.52 -10.76 6.51
N ARG A 80 -3.57 -11.91 5.85
CA ARG A 80 -2.68 -13.05 6.14
C ARG A 80 -1.22 -12.69 5.85
N LEU A 81 -0.95 -12.03 4.72
CA LEU A 81 0.39 -11.54 4.38
C LEU A 81 0.92 -10.56 5.44
N LYS A 82 0.12 -9.56 5.83
CA LYS A 82 0.48 -8.61 6.88
C LYS A 82 0.77 -9.31 8.21
N ALA A 83 -0.05 -10.29 8.59
CA ALA A 83 0.13 -11.06 9.82
C ALA A 83 1.41 -11.91 9.79
N GLY A 84 1.72 -12.52 8.65
CA GLY A 84 2.97 -13.26 8.41
C GLY A 84 4.19 -12.38 8.59
N VAL A 85 4.23 -11.23 7.90
CA VAL A 85 5.30 -10.23 8.05
C VAL A 85 5.50 -9.79 9.50
N LEU A 86 4.41 -9.50 10.23
CA LEU A 86 4.51 -9.11 11.64
C LEU A 86 5.06 -10.24 12.53
N TYR A 87 4.67 -11.48 12.24
CA TYR A 87 5.23 -12.65 12.92
C TYR A 87 6.73 -12.77 12.68
N GLU A 88 7.17 -12.64 11.43
CA GLU A 88 8.57 -12.74 11.06
C GLU A 88 9.42 -11.62 11.64
N LEU A 89 8.90 -10.38 11.68
CA LEU A 89 9.56 -9.26 12.34
C LEU A 89 9.78 -9.57 13.84
N ARG A 90 8.76 -10.09 14.53
CA ARG A 90 8.86 -10.46 15.95
C ARG A 90 9.84 -11.61 16.18
N ALA A 91 9.83 -12.64 15.33
CA ALA A 91 10.78 -13.74 15.39
C ALA A 91 12.23 -13.25 15.21
N ASN A 92 12.46 -12.41 14.20
CA ASN A 92 13.78 -11.82 13.95
C ASN A 92 14.22 -10.87 15.06
N LYS A 93 13.30 -10.14 15.73
CA LYS A 93 13.63 -9.32 16.92
C LYS A 93 14.13 -10.18 18.07
N LEU A 94 13.49 -11.33 18.32
CA LEU A 94 13.92 -12.29 19.34
C LEU A 94 15.29 -12.89 18.99
N HIS A 95 15.51 -13.23 17.72
CA HIS A 95 16.80 -13.70 17.22
C HIS A 95 17.90 -12.66 17.42
N ALA A 96 17.68 -11.41 16.99
CA ALA A 96 18.63 -10.31 17.17
C ALA A 96 18.98 -10.08 18.65
N ARG A 97 18.01 -10.23 19.57
CA ARG A 97 18.27 -10.18 21.01
C ARG A 97 19.15 -11.35 21.48
N ALA A 98 18.89 -12.57 21.01
CA ALA A 98 19.69 -13.75 21.37
C ALA A 98 21.15 -13.63 20.89
N GLU A 99 21.36 -13.03 19.72
CA GLU A 99 22.68 -12.74 19.14
C GLU A 99 23.35 -11.48 19.73
N ASN A 100 22.75 -10.84 20.75
CA ASN A 100 23.22 -9.58 21.33
C ASN A 100 23.45 -8.46 20.29
N ASN A 101 22.55 -8.34 19.31
CA ASN A 101 22.61 -7.34 18.25
C ASN A 101 21.52 -6.26 18.44
N PRO A 102 21.76 -5.23 19.27
CA PRO A 102 20.77 -4.20 19.58
C PRO A 102 20.43 -3.31 18.38
N GLU A 103 21.37 -3.06 17.47
CA GLU A 103 21.12 -2.25 16.26
C GLU A 103 20.10 -2.91 15.33
N LEU A 104 20.26 -4.23 15.09
CA LEU A 104 19.30 -4.99 14.32
C LEU A 104 17.93 -5.06 15.02
N GLN A 105 17.91 -5.26 16.33
CA GLN A 105 16.66 -5.29 17.11
C GLN A 105 15.88 -3.97 16.96
N GLN A 106 16.56 -2.82 17.03
CA GLN A 106 15.96 -1.50 16.86
C GLN A 106 15.45 -1.27 15.44
N LEU A 107 16.21 -1.70 14.42
CA LEU A 107 15.76 -1.65 13.02
C LEU A 107 14.45 -2.44 12.84
N LEU A 108 14.40 -3.68 13.32
CA LEU A 108 13.24 -4.55 13.17
C LEU A 108 12.02 -4.02 13.95
N GLU A 109 12.22 -3.38 15.10
CA GLU A 109 11.15 -2.71 15.85
C GLU A 109 10.55 -1.51 15.10
N ARG A 110 11.40 -0.71 14.42
CA ARG A 110 10.95 0.38 13.55
C ARG A 110 10.15 -0.16 12.37
N MET A 111 10.61 -1.24 11.76
CA MET A 111 9.91 -1.93 10.65
C MET A 111 8.55 -2.51 11.12
N GLU A 112 8.50 -3.16 12.29
CA GLU A 112 7.25 -3.65 12.89
C GLU A 112 6.24 -2.52 13.10
N SER A 113 6.67 -1.45 13.75
CA SER A 113 5.83 -0.27 13.98
C SER A 113 5.30 0.33 12.68
N PHE A 114 6.11 0.34 11.61
CA PHE A 114 5.70 0.78 10.29
C PHE A 114 4.63 -0.13 9.69
N VAL A 115 4.84 -1.46 9.73
CA VAL A 115 3.88 -2.44 9.20
C VAL A 115 2.56 -2.41 9.96
N GLU A 116 2.58 -2.25 11.28
CA GLU A 116 1.35 -2.16 12.09
C GLU A 116 0.41 -1.06 11.60
N ARG A 117 0.96 0.08 11.17
CA ARG A 117 0.22 1.24 10.64
C ARG A 117 -0.29 1.07 9.21
N LEU A 118 0.22 0.11 8.44
CA LEU A 118 -0.22 -0.09 7.05
C LEU A 118 -1.67 -0.57 7.00
N PRO A 119 -2.54 0.04 6.17
CA PRO A 119 -3.90 -0.45 6.00
C PRO A 119 -3.93 -1.78 5.24
N VAL A 120 -5.02 -2.51 5.43
CA VAL A 120 -5.42 -3.62 4.55
C VAL A 120 -6.53 -3.08 3.66
N THR A 121 -6.27 -2.98 2.37
CA THR A 121 -7.14 -2.34 1.37
C THR A 121 -7.61 -3.29 0.27
N GLY A 122 -7.10 -4.51 0.22
CA GLY A 122 -7.37 -5.47 -0.85
C GLY A 122 -6.75 -5.08 -2.17
N ARG A 123 -5.63 -4.33 -2.17
CA ARG A 123 -4.99 -3.94 -3.44
C ARG A 123 -4.46 -5.17 -4.17
N VAL A 124 -4.78 -5.26 -5.45
CA VAL A 124 -4.19 -6.23 -6.37
C VAL A 124 -3.41 -5.54 -7.48
N VAL A 125 -2.44 -6.25 -8.05
CA VAL A 125 -1.74 -5.80 -9.26
C VAL A 125 -2.70 -5.91 -10.43
N ALA A 126 -2.98 -4.79 -11.09
CA ALA A 126 -3.88 -4.74 -12.24
C ALA A 126 -3.40 -3.68 -13.23
N GLN A 127 -3.60 -3.96 -14.53
CA GLN A 127 -3.41 -2.96 -15.56
C GLN A 127 -4.59 -1.99 -15.53
N LEU A 128 -4.32 -0.71 -15.32
CA LEU A 128 -5.34 0.34 -15.19
C LEU A 128 -5.09 1.52 -16.12
N ASP A 129 -4.12 1.42 -17.04
CA ASP A 129 -4.01 2.36 -18.14
C ASP A 129 -5.23 2.23 -19.08
N PRO A 130 -6.04 3.30 -19.28
CA PRO A 130 -7.21 3.27 -20.14
C PRO A 130 -6.95 2.77 -21.56
N PHE A 131 -5.76 3.03 -22.12
CA PHE A 131 -5.38 2.58 -23.45
C PHE A 131 -4.97 1.11 -23.46
N GLN A 132 -4.30 0.64 -22.40
CA GLN A 132 -3.93 -0.78 -22.29
C GLN A 132 -5.15 -1.68 -22.07
N LEU A 133 -6.19 -1.17 -21.42
CA LEU A 133 -7.47 -1.85 -21.20
C LEU A 133 -8.28 -2.06 -22.50
N LEU A 134 -7.91 -1.42 -23.61
CA LEU A 134 -8.47 -1.73 -24.93
C LEU A 134 -8.01 -3.12 -25.44
N ILE A 135 -6.92 -3.65 -24.90
CA ILE A 135 -6.43 -4.99 -25.20
C ILE A 135 -7.18 -5.98 -24.30
N ALA A 136 -7.94 -6.89 -24.91
CA ALA A 136 -8.82 -7.81 -24.17
C ALA A 136 -8.10 -8.66 -23.10
N SER A 137 -6.83 -9.01 -23.31
CA SER A 137 -6.02 -9.77 -22.35
C SER A 137 -5.63 -8.99 -21.10
N ASN A 138 -5.73 -7.66 -21.13
CA ASN A 138 -5.39 -6.78 -20.00
C ASN A 138 -6.63 -6.31 -19.24
N ASN A 139 -7.83 -6.60 -19.77
CA ASN A 139 -9.08 -6.02 -19.31
C ASN A 139 -9.87 -7.01 -18.45
N ASP A 140 -9.40 -7.24 -17.23
CA ASP A 140 -10.00 -8.22 -16.32
C ASP A 140 -11.46 -7.90 -15.98
N LEU A 141 -12.19 -8.94 -15.53
CA LEU A 141 -13.55 -8.78 -15.03
C LEU A 141 -13.55 -7.99 -13.72
N LEU A 142 -14.52 -7.09 -13.57
CA LEU A 142 -14.81 -6.43 -12.31
C LEU A 142 -15.50 -7.39 -11.34
N GLU A 143 -15.16 -7.26 -10.08
CA GLU A 143 -15.89 -7.88 -8.99
C GLU A 143 -16.85 -6.87 -8.35
N ALA A 144 -17.90 -7.40 -7.72
CA ALA A 144 -18.77 -6.61 -6.86
C ALA A 144 -17.95 -5.95 -5.74
N GLY A 145 -18.11 -4.63 -5.57
CA GLY A 145 -17.39 -3.85 -4.59
C GLY A 145 -15.97 -3.46 -5.00
N ASP A 146 -15.56 -3.68 -6.25
CA ASP A 146 -14.26 -3.19 -6.73
C ASP A 146 -14.18 -1.67 -6.59
N GLU A 147 -13.07 -1.17 -6.03
CA GLU A 147 -12.74 0.25 -6.02
C GLU A 147 -11.54 0.52 -6.94
N LEU A 148 -11.68 1.47 -7.84
CA LEU A 148 -10.60 1.93 -8.72
C LEU A 148 -10.20 3.34 -8.30
N VAL A 149 -8.95 3.51 -7.91
CA VAL A 149 -8.44 4.80 -7.45
C VAL A 149 -7.32 5.27 -8.36
N TYR A 150 -7.50 6.45 -8.95
CA TYR A 150 -6.53 7.06 -9.86
C TYR A 150 -5.79 8.22 -9.17
N PRO A 151 -4.52 8.07 -8.78
CA PRO A 151 -3.79 9.17 -8.18
C PRO A 151 -3.47 10.27 -9.19
N ARG A 152 -3.12 11.46 -8.68
CA ARG A 152 -2.34 12.44 -9.44
C ARG A 152 -0.89 11.97 -9.51
N ARG A 153 -0.17 12.42 -10.54
CA ARG A 153 1.26 12.10 -10.70
C ARG A 153 2.07 12.62 -9.50
N PRO A 154 2.79 11.75 -8.77
CA PRO A 154 3.65 12.21 -7.69
C PRO A 154 4.90 12.90 -8.24
N SER A 155 5.67 13.51 -7.34
CA SER A 155 6.96 14.14 -7.67
C SER A 155 8.16 13.44 -7.01
N THR A 156 7.93 12.35 -6.28
CA THR A 156 8.93 11.70 -5.43
C THR A 156 9.00 10.19 -5.63
N ILE A 157 10.10 9.59 -5.17
CA ILE A 157 10.22 8.16 -4.89
C ILE A 157 10.46 7.96 -3.39
N ARG A 158 10.29 6.74 -2.90
CA ARG A 158 10.55 6.42 -1.48
C ARG A 158 11.60 5.32 -1.35
N VAL A 159 12.47 5.41 -0.35
CA VAL A 159 13.43 4.36 0.02
C VAL A 159 13.13 3.93 1.46
N LEU A 160 12.78 2.65 1.65
CA LEU A 160 12.27 2.11 2.91
C LEU A 160 13.08 0.89 3.38
N GLY A 161 12.91 0.50 4.64
CA GLY A 161 13.45 -0.74 5.19
C GLY A 161 14.77 -0.53 5.94
N ALA A 162 15.79 -1.32 5.60
CA ALA A 162 17.11 -1.31 6.20
C ALA A 162 17.97 -0.09 5.78
N VAL A 163 17.40 1.10 5.92
CA VAL A 163 18.05 2.42 5.80
C VAL A 163 18.15 3.07 7.17
N ALA A 164 18.99 4.11 7.32
CA ALA A 164 19.12 4.83 8.58
C ALA A 164 17.79 5.49 9.01
N SER A 165 17.04 5.99 8.04
CA SER A 165 15.67 6.50 8.19
C SER A 165 15.00 6.42 6.82
N ASP A 166 13.69 6.21 6.80
CA ASP A 166 12.95 6.14 5.54
C ASP A 166 13.07 7.47 4.78
N CYS A 167 13.41 7.40 3.49
CA CYS A 167 13.67 8.58 2.68
C CYS A 167 12.54 8.82 1.67
N GLN A 168 12.20 10.08 1.47
CA GLN A 168 11.38 10.54 0.35
C GLN A 168 12.24 11.50 -0.48
N LEU A 169 12.51 11.12 -1.73
CA LEU A 169 13.46 11.80 -2.60
C LEU A 169 12.73 12.34 -3.83
N ALA A 170 13.09 13.54 -4.28
CA ALA A 170 12.55 14.09 -5.53
C ALA A 170 12.88 13.15 -6.70
N PHE A 171 11.89 12.88 -7.55
CA PHE A 171 12.09 12.06 -8.72
C PHE A 171 12.80 12.86 -9.82
N ASP A 172 13.88 12.30 -10.32
CA ASP A 172 14.63 12.75 -11.48
C ASP A 172 14.86 11.56 -12.42
N ALA A 173 14.43 11.72 -13.68
CA ALA A 173 14.55 10.70 -14.71
C ALA A 173 16.01 10.46 -15.16
N ALA A 174 16.93 11.37 -14.84
CA ALA A 174 18.36 11.20 -15.11
C ALA A 174 19.06 10.32 -14.06
N LEU A 175 18.45 10.10 -12.89
CA LEU A 175 19.02 9.31 -11.81
C LEU A 175 18.71 7.83 -11.96
N ARG A 176 19.71 7.00 -11.70
CA ARG A 176 19.59 5.54 -11.63
C ARG A 176 19.30 5.08 -10.20
N LEU A 177 18.91 3.82 -10.04
CA LEU A 177 18.67 3.19 -8.73
C LEU A 177 19.79 3.45 -7.70
N LYS A 178 21.06 3.24 -8.09
CA LYS A 178 22.21 3.50 -7.21
C LYS A 178 22.36 4.96 -6.80
N ASP A 179 21.92 5.90 -7.64
CA ASP A 179 22.01 7.33 -7.33
C ASP A 179 21.03 7.71 -6.21
N TYR A 180 19.85 7.07 -6.19
CA TYR A 180 18.90 7.21 -5.07
C TYR A 180 19.39 6.51 -3.80
N LEU A 181 19.95 5.30 -3.92
CA LEU A 181 20.52 4.59 -2.76
C LEU A 181 21.68 5.35 -2.11
N ARG A 182 22.47 6.12 -2.88
CA ARG A 182 23.51 6.99 -2.32
C ARG A 182 22.96 8.19 -1.56
N GLN A 183 21.76 8.64 -1.89
CA GLN A 183 21.07 9.75 -1.21
C GLN A 183 20.32 9.31 0.05
N CYS A 184 20.09 8.00 0.22
CA CYS A 184 19.46 7.44 1.41
C CYS A 184 20.42 6.50 2.15
N PRO A 185 21.08 6.97 3.23
CA PRO A 185 22.08 6.18 3.94
C PRO A 185 21.54 4.82 4.38
N ALA A 186 22.25 3.74 4.03
CA ALA A 186 21.88 2.38 4.41
C ALA A 186 22.14 2.13 5.90
N HIS A 187 21.32 1.27 6.51
CA HIS A 187 21.60 0.73 7.86
C HIS A 187 22.75 -0.29 7.78
N PRO A 188 23.59 -0.46 8.82
CA PRO A 188 24.64 -1.49 8.83
C PRO A 188 24.16 -2.90 8.52
N ALA A 189 22.91 -3.20 8.89
CA ALA A 189 22.24 -4.48 8.65
C ALA A 189 21.61 -4.63 7.25
N ALA A 190 21.77 -3.66 6.34
CA ALA A 190 21.21 -3.74 4.99
C ALA A 190 21.87 -4.85 4.16
N ASP A 191 21.09 -5.50 3.30
CA ASP A 191 21.66 -6.31 2.21
C ASP A 191 22.42 -5.40 1.25
N ARG A 192 23.66 -5.79 0.94
CA ARG A 192 24.55 -5.07 0.02
C ARG A 192 24.48 -5.61 -1.41
N ASN A 193 23.78 -6.71 -1.61
CA ASN A 193 23.74 -7.42 -2.88
C ASN A 193 22.50 -7.11 -3.70
N ALA A 194 21.36 -6.85 -3.08
CA ALA A 194 20.11 -6.61 -3.80
C ALA A 194 19.15 -5.69 -3.03
N VAL A 195 18.23 -5.09 -3.78
CA VAL A 195 17.06 -4.37 -3.27
C VAL A 195 15.81 -4.82 -4.02
N HIS A 196 14.63 -4.51 -3.50
CA HIS A 196 13.38 -4.68 -4.24
C HIS A 196 12.93 -3.32 -4.78
N VAL A 197 12.68 -3.27 -6.08
CA VAL A 197 12.00 -2.15 -6.72
C VAL A 197 10.53 -2.51 -6.84
N ILE A 198 9.67 -1.67 -6.26
CA ILE A 198 8.22 -1.81 -6.30
C ILE A 198 7.69 -0.62 -7.08
N GLN A 199 7.13 -0.91 -8.26
CA GLN A 199 6.58 0.11 -9.12
C GLN A 199 5.22 0.61 -8.60
N PRO A 200 4.75 1.78 -9.06
CA PRO A 200 3.47 2.32 -8.65
C PRO A 200 2.28 1.40 -8.91
N ASP A 201 2.36 0.47 -9.88
CA ASP A 201 1.31 -0.51 -10.21
C ASP A 201 1.34 -1.77 -9.31
N GLY A 202 2.31 -1.86 -8.40
CA GLY A 202 2.51 -2.99 -7.50
C GLY A 202 3.35 -4.12 -8.10
N THR A 203 3.87 -3.98 -9.33
CA THR A 203 4.90 -4.91 -9.84
C THR A 203 6.16 -4.77 -9.01
N ARG A 204 6.81 -5.90 -8.73
CA ARG A 204 8.00 -5.97 -7.88
C ARG A 204 9.11 -6.74 -8.56
N GLU A 205 10.32 -6.22 -8.48
CA GLU A 205 11.51 -6.84 -9.05
C GLU A 205 12.66 -6.78 -8.04
N ARG A 206 13.37 -7.90 -7.87
CA ARG A 206 14.60 -7.94 -7.07
C ARG A 206 15.77 -7.58 -7.97
N ILE A 207 16.47 -6.49 -7.63
CA ILE A 207 17.53 -5.90 -8.45
C ILE A 207 18.87 -6.03 -7.73
N GLY A 208 19.85 -6.63 -8.38
CA GLY A 208 21.22 -6.71 -7.90
C GLY A 208 21.94 -5.35 -7.94
N ILE A 209 22.60 -4.99 -6.84
CA ILE A 209 23.25 -3.67 -6.68
C ILE A 209 24.75 -3.76 -6.37
N ALA A 210 25.29 -4.95 -6.08
CA ALA A 210 26.72 -5.12 -5.87
C ALA A 210 27.48 -5.12 -7.21
N HIS A 211 28.79 -4.86 -7.16
CA HIS A 211 29.62 -4.78 -8.37
C HIS A 211 29.61 -6.05 -9.23
N TRP A 212 29.33 -7.22 -8.63
CA TRP A 212 29.35 -8.52 -9.30
C TRP A 212 27.99 -8.97 -9.85
N ASN A 213 26.88 -8.32 -9.45
CA ASN A 213 25.53 -8.65 -9.88
C ASN A 213 24.70 -7.42 -10.27
N GLU A 214 25.36 -6.32 -10.63
CA GLU A 214 24.67 -5.07 -10.92
C GLU A 214 23.70 -5.22 -12.09
N GLN A 215 22.45 -4.88 -11.84
CA GLN A 215 21.38 -4.84 -12.83
C GLN A 215 20.88 -3.42 -13.00
N GLN A 216 20.51 -3.08 -14.23
CA GLN A 216 19.78 -1.85 -14.49
C GLN A 216 18.31 -2.05 -14.11
N ALA A 217 17.71 -1.01 -13.54
CA ALA A 217 16.29 -0.97 -13.24
C ALA A 217 15.74 0.40 -13.63
N THR A 218 14.60 0.40 -14.31
CA THR A 218 13.85 1.62 -14.60
C THR A 218 13.00 1.95 -13.40
N LEU A 219 13.11 3.17 -12.88
CA LEU A 219 12.27 3.64 -11.78
C LEU A 219 11.18 4.56 -12.34
N ALA A 220 9.93 4.21 -12.10
CA ALA A 220 8.84 5.15 -12.33
C ALA A 220 8.74 6.15 -11.18
N VAL A 221 8.20 7.34 -11.46
CA VAL A 221 7.85 8.29 -10.40
C VAL A 221 6.79 7.68 -9.47
N GLY A 222 6.99 7.80 -8.17
CA GLY A 222 6.18 7.13 -7.15
C GLY A 222 6.64 5.72 -6.78
N ALA A 223 7.69 5.19 -7.42
CA ALA A 223 8.24 3.88 -7.05
C ALA A 223 8.77 3.86 -5.61
N VAL A 224 8.77 2.66 -5.03
CA VAL A 224 9.35 2.36 -3.72
C VAL A 224 10.57 1.46 -3.91
N ILE A 225 11.69 1.86 -3.35
CA ILE A 225 12.89 1.04 -3.23
C ILE A 225 12.91 0.47 -1.81
N TYR A 226 12.65 -0.81 -1.67
CA TYR A 226 12.76 -1.51 -0.40
C TYR A 226 14.18 -2.09 -0.26
N VAL A 227 14.90 -1.61 0.75
CA VAL A 227 16.23 -2.12 1.12
C VAL A 227 16.03 -3.24 2.15
N PRO A 228 16.30 -4.50 1.78
CA PRO A 228 16.09 -5.64 2.66
C PRO A 228 17.14 -5.70 3.77
N VAL A 229 16.80 -6.39 4.86
CA VAL A 229 17.79 -6.76 5.88
C VAL A 229 18.69 -7.84 5.28
N ASN A 230 19.99 -7.80 5.59
CA ASN A 230 20.94 -8.81 5.16
C ASN A 230 20.41 -10.21 5.56
N PRO A 231 20.16 -11.13 4.61
CA PRO A 231 19.61 -12.45 4.91
C PRO A 231 20.44 -13.27 5.91
N ALA A 232 21.75 -13.03 5.97
CA ALA A 232 22.64 -13.70 6.92
C ALA A 232 22.42 -13.26 8.38
N ALA A 233 21.75 -12.13 8.61
CA ALA A 233 21.41 -11.62 9.94
C ALA A 233 19.99 -12.01 10.39
N LEU A 234 19.23 -12.71 9.54
CA LEU A 234 17.86 -13.15 9.84
C LEU A 234 17.83 -14.57 10.41
N SER A 235 16.85 -14.82 11.27
CA SER A 235 16.54 -16.13 11.86
C SER A 235 16.21 -17.14 10.75
N PRO A 236 16.72 -18.38 10.82
CA PRO A 236 16.39 -19.44 9.87
C PRO A 236 14.89 -19.70 9.68
N GLU A 237 14.10 -19.50 10.73
CA GLU A 237 12.66 -19.75 10.79
C GLU A 237 11.82 -18.62 10.19
N ALA A 238 12.43 -17.46 9.92
CA ALA A 238 11.76 -16.24 9.44
C ALA A 238 12.60 -15.54 8.37
N ARG A 239 13.18 -16.33 7.45
CA ARG A 239 14.02 -15.85 6.34
C ARG A 239 13.22 -15.20 5.21
N GLU A 240 11.92 -15.51 5.09
CA GLU A 240 11.06 -14.97 4.04
C GLU A 240 10.68 -13.49 4.27
N LEU A 241 11.02 -12.93 5.44
CA LEU A 241 10.76 -11.54 5.82
C LEU A 241 10.99 -10.54 4.70
N ASN A 242 12.10 -10.65 3.96
CA ASN A 242 12.42 -9.69 2.91
C ASN A 242 11.45 -9.80 1.72
N GLU A 243 11.14 -11.01 1.28
CA GLU A 243 10.23 -11.23 0.15
C GLU A 243 8.79 -10.89 0.54
N ASP A 244 8.36 -11.27 1.75
CA ASP A 244 7.03 -10.99 2.27
C ASP A 244 6.82 -9.50 2.58
N MET A 245 7.85 -8.79 3.07
CA MET A 245 7.82 -7.32 3.18
C MET A 245 7.68 -6.65 1.82
N ALA A 246 8.43 -7.11 0.80
CA ALA A 246 8.33 -6.57 -0.56
C ALA A 246 6.94 -6.83 -1.16
N ALA A 247 6.39 -8.03 -0.96
CA ALA A 247 5.03 -8.38 -1.37
C ALA A 247 3.99 -7.51 -0.64
N LEU A 248 4.14 -7.29 0.67
CA LEU A 248 3.21 -6.47 1.44
C LEU A 248 3.24 -5.02 0.97
N LEU A 249 4.42 -4.44 0.77
CA LEU A 249 4.59 -3.08 0.26
C LEU A 249 3.95 -2.90 -1.14
N ALA A 250 4.03 -3.91 -2.00
CA ALA A 250 3.37 -3.91 -3.31
C ALA A 250 1.83 -3.84 -3.23
N THR A 251 1.24 -4.31 -2.12
CA THR A 251 -0.21 -4.18 -1.87
C THR A 251 -0.61 -2.82 -1.32
N GLN A 252 0.32 -1.87 -1.17
CA GLN A 252 0.02 -0.53 -0.69
C GLN A 252 -0.07 0.43 -1.88
N TYR A 253 -1.18 1.18 -1.99
CA TYR A 253 -1.29 2.27 -2.95
C TYR A 253 -1.10 3.65 -2.31
N SER A 254 -1.30 3.72 -0.99
CA SER A 254 -0.91 4.86 -0.16
C SER A 254 -0.11 4.33 1.01
N LEU A 255 1.01 4.99 1.32
CA LEU A 255 1.88 4.61 2.42
C LEU A 255 1.74 5.58 3.60
N GLY A 256 0.50 6.03 3.84
CA GLY A 256 0.12 6.89 4.98
C GLY A 256 -0.29 8.33 4.65
N GLY A 257 -0.34 8.74 3.38
CA GLY A 257 -0.84 10.06 2.95
C GLY A 257 -2.11 9.97 2.12
N ARG A 258 -3.17 10.71 2.49
CA ARG A 258 -4.31 10.94 1.60
C ARG A 258 -3.87 11.91 0.51
N TYR A 259 -3.91 11.45 -0.74
CA TYR A 259 -3.73 12.19 -2.00
C TYR A 259 -3.62 13.72 -1.85
N SER A 260 -2.43 14.25 -1.54
CA SER A 260 -2.06 15.67 -1.68
C SER A 260 -0.67 16.06 -1.14
N GLU A 261 0.13 15.15 -0.57
CA GLU A 261 1.52 15.48 -0.17
C GLU A 261 2.52 15.38 -1.32
#